data_AF-A0A950KAY5-F1
#
_entry.id   AF-A0A950KAY5-F1
#
_cell.length_a   1.000
_cell.length_b   1.000
_cell.length_c   1.000
_cell.angle_alpha   90.00
_cell.angle_beta   90.00
_cell.angle_gamma   90.00
#
_symmetry.space_group_name_H-M   'P 1'
#
loop_
_entity.id
_entity.type
_entity.pdbx_description
1 polymer ?
#
loop_
_entity_poly.entity_id
_entity_poly.type
_entity_poly.pdbx_seq_one_letter_code
_entity_poly.pdbx_strand_id
1 'polypeptide(L)'
;MSVINWASGMVKGLWTVVVGMRITMRHMLQPTVTMHYPDEKWVMPANFRGFLKVDMDACIVCDLCMKACPVDCITIEWERQAGKAGKVATRFEIDYQKCMYCGLCSEPCPTNAIWHTHEYENASYNRVAQVVDWTHPENKVTNPNAKAKQEKPAAKPKPAAAAPAAAAAGAAPAAAPAAAPAAGGGSDLDGNTVESGVGGKASNPDRGIVGKVWIIPGCIVCDACEDASPDVFNVTDTTSVIRMESQPRWDALSDSIADAAAACPVNVIKYEIKK
;
A
#
# COMPACT_ATOMS: atom_id res chain seq x y z
N MET A 1 21.07 -16.51 -68.49
CA MET A 1 20.09 -16.32 -67.39
C MET A 1 20.70 -15.77 -66.09
N SER A 2 22.03 -15.81 -65.87
CA SER A 2 22.66 -15.29 -64.63
C SER A 2 22.67 -13.75 -64.53
N VAL A 3 22.99 -13.04 -65.62
CA VAL A 3 23.14 -11.57 -65.63
C VAL A 3 21.82 -10.82 -65.49
N ILE A 4 20.73 -11.34 -66.07
CA ILE A 4 19.39 -10.71 -66.00
C ILE A 4 18.84 -10.79 -64.58
N ASN A 5 19.03 -11.92 -63.89
CA ASN A 5 18.61 -12.09 -62.50
C ASN A 5 19.44 -11.23 -61.54
N TRP A 6 20.75 -11.08 -61.79
CA TRP A 6 21.61 -10.17 -61.05
C TRP A 6 21.21 -8.70 -61.22
N ALA A 7 20.95 -8.25 -62.45
CA ALA A 7 20.49 -6.89 -62.73
C ALA A 7 19.11 -6.60 -62.09
N SER A 8 18.19 -7.56 -62.14
CA SER A 8 16.88 -7.45 -61.46
C SER A 8 17.03 -7.34 -59.93
N GLY A 9 17.98 -8.07 -59.34
CA GLY A 9 18.33 -7.94 -57.92
C GLY A 9 18.87 -6.56 -57.54
N MET A 10 19.76 -5.98 -58.36
CA MET A 10 20.29 -4.63 -58.14
C MET A 10 19.21 -3.55 -58.25
N VAL A 11 18.31 -3.65 -59.24
CA VAL A 11 17.20 -2.70 -59.40
C VAL A 11 16.22 -2.80 -58.23
N LYS A 12 15.94 -4.01 -57.74
CA LYS A 12 15.09 -4.21 -56.57
C LYS A 12 15.72 -3.63 -55.30
N GLY A 13 17.04 -3.78 -55.12
CA GLY A 13 17.78 -3.17 -54.01
C GLY A 13 17.81 -1.63 -54.08
N LEU A 14 17.98 -1.05 -55.27
CA LEU A 14 17.91 0.40 -55.43
C LEU A 14 16.50 0.93 -55.16
N TRP A 15 15.46 0.19 -55.59
CA TRP A 15 14.06 0.54 -55.33
C TRP A 15 13.73 0.58 -53.83
N THR A 16 14.21 -0.38 -53.04
CA THR A 16 13.97 -0.37 -51.59
C THR A 16 14.68 0.80 -50.90
N VAL A 17 15.87 1.19 -51.35
CA VAL A 17 16.58 2.38 -50.83
C VAL A 17 15.81 3.67 -51.15
N VAL A 18 15.31 3.81 -52.38
CA VAL A 18 14.49 4.98 -52.78
C VAL A 18 13.19 5.04 -51.98
N VAL A 19 12.52 3.90 -51.77
CA VAL A 19 11.33 3.82 -50.92
C VAL A 19 11.64 4.23 -49.48
N GLY A 20 12.76 3.77 -48.92
CA GLY A 20 13.24 4.19 -47.59
C GLY A 20 13.49 5.70 -47.51
N MET A 21 14.22 6.25 -48.48
CA MET A 21 14.51 7.69 -48.55
C MET A 21 13.24 8.52 -48.68
N ARG A 22 12.24 8.05 -49.44
CA ARG A 22 10.92 8.71 -49.56
C ARG A 22 10.20 8.79 -48.21
N ILE A 23 10.28 7.75 -47.39
CA ILE A 23 9.66 7.73 -46.05
C ILE A 23 10.38 8.73 -45.13
N THR A 24 11.72 8.75 -45.15
CA THR A 24 12.52 9.73 -44.39
C THR A 24 12.21 11.17 -44.82
N MET A 25 12.16 11.43 -46.13
CA MET A 25 11.82 12.74 -46.68
C MET A 25 10.41 13.19 -46.25
N ARG A 26 9.45 12.25 -46.18
CA ARG A 26 8.10 12.55 -45.69
C ARG A 26 8.11 12.96 -44.22
N HIS A 27 8.86 12.29 -43.36
CA HIS A 27 8.96 12.63 -41.93
C HIS A 27 9.72 13.94 -41.70
N MET A 28 10.73 14.24 -42.52
CA MET A 28 11.48 15.51 -42.44
C MET A 28 10.60 16.75 -42.70
N LEU A 29 9.57 16.61 -43.52
CA LEU A 29 8.62 17.68 -43.84
C LEU A 29 7.39 17.71 -42.94
N GLN A 30 7.26 16.79 -41.97
CA GLN A 30 6.18 16.87 -40.97
C GLN A 30 6.51 17.93 -39.90
N PRO A 31 5.50 18.58 -39.31
CA PRO A 31 5.72 19.48 -38.18
C PRO A 31 6.32 18.73 -36.99
N THR A 32 7.24 19.38 -36.28
CA THR A 32 7.92 18.78 -35.14
C THR A 32 6.96 18.65 -33.95
N VAL A 33 6.92 17.47 -33.34
CA VAL A 33 6.09 17.18 -32.15
C VAL A 33 6.78 17.49 -30.82
N THR A 34 8.03 17.98 -30.87
CA THR A 34 8.84 18.27 -29.67
C THR A 34 8.35 19.55 -29.01
N MET A 35 8.19 19.54 -27.69
CA MET A 35 8.00 20.77 -26.92
C MET A 35 9.34 21.27 -26.41
N HIS A 36 9.57 22.58 -26.53
CA HIS A 36 10.82 23.19 -26.11
C HIS A 36 10.82 23.51 -24.61
N TYR A 37 11.20 22.54 -23.79
CA TYR A 37 11.45 22.77 -22.36
C TYR A 37 12.73 23.62 -22.19
N PRO A 38 12.75 24.68 -21.35
CA PRO A 38 11.79 25.06 -20.31
C PRO A 38 10.73 26.12 -20.69
N ASP A 39 10.80 26.67 -21.90
CA ASP A 39 9.91 27.76 -22.35
C ASP A 39 8.47 27.28 -22.56
N GLU A 40 8.30 26.08 -23.11
CA GLU A 40 7.02 25.41 -23.30
C GLU A 40 6.91 24.20 -22.35
N LYS A 41 5.98 24.27 -21.40
CA LYS A 41 5.73 23.20 -20.40
C LYS A 41 4.41 22.51 -20.64
N TRP A 42 4.36 21.22 -20.32
CA TRP A 42 3.14 20.42 -20.45
C TRP A 42 2.14 20.79 -19.36
N VAL A 43 0.87 20.99 -19.75
CA VAL A 43 -0.21 21.19 -18.79
C VAL A 43 -0.61 19.83 -18.23
N MET A 44 -0.27 19.59 -16.97
CA MET A 44 -0.52 18.31 -16.32
C MET A 44 -2.02 18.09 -16.08
N PRO A 45 -2.53 16.85 -16.28
CA PRO A 45 -3.94 16.54 -16.06
C PRO A 45 -4.33 16.73 -14.60
N ALA A 46 -5.61 16.98 -14.31
CA ALA A 46 -6.12 17.25 -12.96
C ALA A 46 -5.75 16.18 -11.91
N ASN A 47 -5.57 14.93 -12.34
CA ASN A 47 -5.25 13.80 -11.46
C ASN A 47 -3.73 13.50 -11.39
N PHE A 48 -2.89 14.40 -11.90
CA PHE A 48 -1.45 14.21 -11.85
C PHE A 48 -0.96 14.20 -10.39
N ARG A 49 -0.11 13.22 -10.08
CA ARG A 49 0.48 13.05 -8.75
C ARG A 49 1.89 13.66 -8.74
N GLY A 50 1.98 14.98 -8.53
CA GLY A 50 3.25 15.69 -8.37
C GLY A 50 3.73 15.75 -6.92
N PHE A 51 4.50 16.78 -6.57
CA PHE A 51 5.02 16.95 -5.21
C PHE A 51 3.90 17.05 -4.18
N LEU A 52 4.11 16.37 -3.04
CA LEU A 52 3.19 16.46 -1.92
C LEU A 52 3.40 17.78 -1.20
N LYS A 53 2.32 18.46 -0.88
CA LYS A 53 2.29 19.62 -0.01
C LYS A 53 1.38 19.37 1.18
N VAL A 54 1.68 20.02 2.29
CA VAL A 54 0.93 19.84 3.55
C VAL A 54 0.52 21.19 4.10
N ASP A 55 -0.77 21.33 4.34
CA ASP A 55 -1.35 22.47 5.02
C ASP A 55 -1.42 22.15 6.51
N MET A 56 -0.45 22.69 7.26
CA MET A 56 -0.36 22.49 8.71
C MET A 56 -1.51 23.16 9.47
N ASP A 57 -2.13 24.21 8.91
CA ASP A 57 -3.30 24.85 9.52
C ASP A 57 -4.52 23.93 9.43
N ALA A 58 -4.64 23.13 8.37
CA ALA A 58 -5.69 22.12 8.20
C ALA A 58 -5.38 20.75 8.84
N CYS A 59 -4.10 20.43 9.08
CA CYS A 59 -3.68 19.14 9.61
C CYS A 59 -4.10 18.95 11.09
N ILE A 60 -4.78 17.83 11.37
CA ILE A 60 -5.22 17.45 12.74
C ILE A 60 -4.30 16.42 13.41
N VAL A 61 -3.17 16.07 12.78
CA VAL A 61 -2.16 15.16 13.36
C VAL A 61 -2.76 13.79 13.76
N CYS A 62 -3.47 13.19 12.81
CA CYS A 62 -4.18 11.91 13.00
C CYS A 62 -3.32 10.66 12.71
N ASP A 63 -2.10 10.83 12.22
CA ASP A 63 -1.14 9.76 11.88
C ASP A 63 -1.61 8.78 10.79
N LEU A 64 -2.73 9.06 10.11
CA LEU A 64 -3.28 8.20 9.06
C LEU A 64 -2.41 8.17 7.80
N CYS A 65 -1.89 9.33 7.39
CA CYS A 65 -1.02 9.44 6.21
C CYS A 65 0.31 8.72 6.40
N MET A 66 0.87 8.74 7.61
CA MET A 66 2.07 7.99 7.98
C MET A 66 1.81 6.48 7.87
N LYS A 67 0.72 6.00 8.49
CA LYS A 67 0.34 4.56 8.47
C LYS A 67 -0.04 4.03 7.09
N ALA A 68 -0.58 4.88 6.22
CA ALA A 68 -0.96 4.49 4.87
C ALA A 68 0.23 4.48 3.89
N CYS A 69 1.38 5.03 4.28
CA CYS A 69 2.56 5.07 3.43
C CYS A 69 3.19 3.67 3.34
N PRO A 70 3.36 3.09 2.13
CA PRO A 70 3.98 1.76 1.99
C PRO A 70 5.50 1.75 2.21
N VAL A 71 6.13 2.93 2.29
CA VAL A 71 7.60 3.10 2.38
C VAL A 71 8.02 3.95 3.58
N ASP A 72 7.08 4.28 4.47
CA ASP A 72 7.33 5.07 5.67
C ASP A 72 8.14 6.37 5.41
N CYS A 73 7.81 7.09 4.33
CA CYS A 73 8.52 8.33 3.97
C CYS A 73 8.05 9.56 4.75
N ILE A 74 6.98 9.45 5.53
CA ILE A 74 6.39 10.54 6.31
C ILE A 74 6.72 10.29 7.78
N THR A 75 7.34 11.27 8.45
CA THR A 75 7.64 11.21 9.89
C THR A 75 6.84 12.29 10.61
N ILE A 76 6.01 11.88 11.58
CA ILE A 76 5.17 12.80 12.34
C ILE A 76 5.49 12.63 13.83
N GLU A 77 5.91 13.71 14.47
CA GLU A 77 6.05 13.80 15.93
C GLU A 77 5.08 14.85 16.46
N TRP A 78 4.50 14.59 17.63
CA TRP A 78 3.50 15.46 18.21
C TRP A 78 3.54 15.47 19.72
N GLU A 79 3.17 16.62 20.28
CA GLU A 79 3.04 16.82 21.71
C GLU A 79 1.64 17.32 22.05
N ARG A 80 1.22 17.05 23.30
CA ARG A 80 -0.06 17.52 23.82
C ARG A 80 0.20 18.73 24.71
N GLN A 81 0.01 19.92 24.15
CA GLN A 81 0.18 21.16 24.90
C GLN A 81 -0.95 21.36 25.91
N ALA A 82 -0.61 21.67 27.17
CA ALA A 82 -1.59 21.99 28.20
C ALA A 82 -2.38 23.25 27.80
N GLY A 83 -3.72 23.15 27.81
CA GLY A 83 -4.63 24.27 27.50
C GLY A 83 -5.10 24.39 26.05
N LYS A 84 -4.58 23.59 25.11
CA LYS A 84 -5.11 23.50 23.74
C LYS A 84 -5.84 22.17 23.55
N ALA A 85 -7.03 22.23 22.95
CA ALA A 85 -7.77 21.03 22.58
C ALA A 85 -7.17 20.43 21.30
N GLY A 86 -6.30 19.42 21.43
CA GLY A 86 -5.75 18.68 20.29
C GLY A 86 -4.30 18.26 20.45
N LYS A 87 -3.81 17.50 19.47
CA LYS A 87 -2.38 17.25 19.28
C LYS A 87 -1.79 18.41 18.49
N VAL A 88 -0.58 18.83 18.84
CA VAL A 88 0.19 19.81 18.07
C VAL A 88 1.39 19.08 17.49
N ALA A 89 1.57 19.15 16.17
CA ALA A 89 2.74 18.56 15.52
C ALA A 89 3.99 19.36 15.89
N THR A 90 4.99 18.69 16.44
CA THR A 90 6.33 19.25 16.67
C THR A 90 7.19 19.12 15.43
N ARG A 91 6.98 18.04 14.66
CA ARG A 91 7.73 17.72 13.44
C ARG A 91 6.81 17.04 12.43
N PHE A 92 6.80 17.50 11.18
CA PHE A 92 6.06 16.86 10.09
C PHE A 92 6.97 16.84 8.87
N GLU A 93 7.72 15.76 8.72
CA GLU A 93 8.69 15.62 7.65
C GLU A 93 8.20 14.69 6.55
N ILE A 94 8.44 15.09 5.31
CA ILE A 94 8.29 14.24 4.13
C ILE A 94 9.66 14.08 3.48
N ASP A 95 10.11 12.82 3.35
CA ASP A 95 11.29 12.44 2.60
C ASP A 95 10.90 12.14 1.14
N TYR A 96 11.17 13.09 0.25
CA TYR A 96 10.91 12.95 -1.19
C TYR A 96 11.85 11.97 -1.89
N GLN A 97 12.95 11.56 -1.25
CA GLN A 97 13.86 10.55 -1.81
C GLN A 97 13.27 9.14 -1.70
N LYS A 98 12.46 8.91 -0.66
CA LYS A 98 11.76 7.63 -0.44
C LYS A 98 10.38 7.61 -1.09
N CYS A 99 9.75 8.76 -1.27
CA CYS A 99 8.40 8.85 -1.80
C CYS A 99 8.29 8.29 -3.24
N MET A 100 7.36 7.35 -3.46
CA MET A 100 7.05 6.81 -4.79
C MET A 100 5.83 7.49 -5.46
N TYR A 101 5.35 8.60 -4.90
CA TYR A 101 4.21 9.40 -5.43
C TYR A 101 2.92 8.59 -5.65
N CYS A 102 2.67 7.57 -4.83
CA CYS A 102 1.50 6.70 -4.97
C CYS A 102 0.17 7.38 -4.56
N GLY A 103 0.21 8.41 -3.72
CA GLY A 103 -0.96 9.17 -3.22
C GLY A 103 -1.88 8.46 -2.21
N LEU A 104 -1.48 7.28 -1.73
CA LEU A 104 -2.13 6.56 -0.64
C LEU A 104 -2.18 7.34 0.68
N CYS A 105 -1.37 8.39 0.84
CA CYS A 105 -1.42 9.27 2.01
C CYS A 105 -2.45 10.39 1.90
N SER A 106 -2.87 10.77 0.68
CA SER A 106 -3.86 11.83 0.44
C SER A 106 -5.30 11.33 0.56
N GLU A 107 -5.58 10.12 0.10
CA GLU A 107 -6.90 9.48 0.12
C GLU A 107 -7.48 9.26 1.54
N PRO A 108 -6.71 8.80 2.55
CA PRO A 108 -7.22 8.62 3.90
C PRO A 108 -7.25 9.92 4.72
N CYS A 109 -6.82 11.07 4.16
CA CYS A 109 -6.76 12.32 4.91
C CYS A 109 -8.17 12.88 5.13
N PRO A 110 -8.70 12.94 6.37
CA PRO A 110 -10.08 13.37 6.61
C PRO A 110 -10.29 14.86 6.33
N THR A 111 -9.25 15.68 6.50
CA THR A 111 -9.28 17.13 6.30
C THR A 111 -8.72 17.57 4.95
N ASN A 112 -8.25 16.64 4.10
CA ASN A 112 -7.50 16.94 2.88
C ASN A 112 -6.30 17.89 3.11
N ALA A 113 -5.64 17.79 4.26
CA ALA A 113 -4.49 18.62 4.60
C ALA A 113 -3.24 18.29 3.78
N ILE A 114 -3.08 17.04 3.34
CA ILE A 114 -2.01 16.58 2.46
C ILE A 114 -2.57 16.30 1.07
N TRP A 115 -1.93 16.82 0.03
CA TRP A 115 -2.38 16.63 -1.35
C TRP A 115 -1.20 16.61 -2.32
N HIS A 116 -1.45 16.06 -3.51
CA HIS A 116 -0.54 16.13 -4.63
C HIS A 116 -0.73 17.42 -5.41
N THR A 117 0.38 18.10 -5.70
CA THR A 117 0.40 19.29 -6.56
C THR A 117 0.65 18.91 -8.01
N HIS A 118 0.57 19.92 -8.89
CA HIS A 118 0.98 19.81 -10.29
C HIS A 118 2.47 20.11 -10.51
N GLU A 119 3.20 20.39 -9.44
CA GLU A 119 4.62 20.69 -9.51
C GLU A 119 5.41 19.38 -9.65
N TYR A 120 6.33 19.34 -10.62
CA TYR A 120 7.19 18.18 -10.90
C TYR A 120 8.68 18.54 -10.95
N GLU A 121 9.04 19.81 -10.69
CA GLU A 121 10.41 20.34 -10.77
C GLU A 121 11.03 20.60 -9.37
N ASN A 122 11.35 19.56 -8.59
CA ASN A 122 12.03 19.70 -7.28
C ASN A 122 13.40 18.97 -7.27
N ALA A 123 14.15 19.08 -8.36
CA ALA A 123 15.50 18.55 -8.37
C ALA A 123 16.39 19.38 -7.43
N SER A 124 17.11 18.71 -6.53
CA SER A 124 18.09 19.34 -5.64
C SER A 124 19.44 18.64 -5.74
N TYR A 125 20.52 19.41 -5.53
CA TYR A 125 21.89 18.89 -5.53
C TYR A 125 22.22 18.07 -4.28
N ASN A 126 21.50 18.30 -3.18
CA ASN A 126 21.76 17.67 -1.89
C ASN A 126 20.60 16.77 -1.48
N ARG A 127 20.95 15.61 -0.91
CA ARG A 127 19.97 14.64 -0.39
C ARG A 127 19.14 15.22 0.76
N VAL A 128 19.79 15.94 1.66
CA VAL A 128 19.15 16.56 2.83
C VAL A 128 18.08 17.57 2.43
N ALA A 129 18.26 18.27 1.30
CA ALA A 129 17.30 19.23 0.80
C ALA A 129 16.03 18.57 0.21
N GLN A 130 15.99 17.24 0.09
CA GLN A 130 14.80 16.47 -0.29
C GLN A 130 14.01 15.96 0.93
N VAL A 131 14.49 16.24 2.14
CA VAL A 131 13.72 16.03 3.37
C VAL A 131 13.17 17.38 3.79
N VAL A 132 11.86 17.55 3.67
CA VAL A 132 11.20 18.84 3.96
C VAL A 132 10.34 18.67 5.19
N ASP A 133 10.59 19.51 6.20
CA ASP A 133 9.71 19.66 7.35
C ASP A 133 8.68 20.76 7.07
N TRP A 134 7.42 20.38 7.11
CA TRP A 134 6.26 21.24 6.87
C TRP A 134 5.85 22.04 8.11
N THR A 135 6.38 21.72 9.29
CA THR A 135 6.16 22.53 10.51
C THR A 135 6.93 23.84 10.49
N HIS A 136 8.00 23.92 9.69
CA HIS A 136 8.79 25.12 9.53
C HIS A 136 8.00 26.24 8.81
N PRO A 137 8.04 27.49 9.33
CA PRO A 137 7.22 28.58 8.82
C PRO A 137 7.53 28.97 7.36
N GLU A 138 8.75 28.75 6.88
CA GLU A 138 9.16 28.99 5.50
C GLU A 138 8.48 28.06 4.49
N ASN A 139 8.07 26.87 4.91
CA ASN A 139 7.42 25.87 4.06
C ASN A 139 5.89 25.93 4.18
N LYS A 140 5.35 26.94 4.85
CA LYS A 140 3.91 27.06 5.08
C LYS A 140 3.16 27.27 3.77
N VAL A 141 2.22 26.39 3.49
CA VAL A 141 1.34 26.44 2.32
C VAL A 141 -0.10 26.19 2.75
N THR A 142 -1.04 26.77 2.01
CA THR A 142 -2.48 26.65 2.29
C THR A 142 -3.14 25.84 1.19
N ASN A 143 -3.94 24.85 1.55
CA ASN A 143 -4.72 24.08 0.59
C ASN A 143 -6.11 24.73 0.41
N PRO A 144 -6.47 25.21 -0.80
CA PRO A 144 -7.81 25.73 -1.06
C PRO A 144 -8.92 24.67 -0.90
N ASN A 145 -8.59 23.38 -1.01
CA ASN A 145 -9.53 22.27 -0.88
C ASN A 145 -9.51 21.60 0.51
N ALA A 146 -8.78 22.18 1.48
CA ALA A 146 -8.79 21.68 2.84
C ALA A 146 -10.15 21.88 3.50
N LYS A 147 -10.64 20.84 4.19
CA LYS A 147 -11.82 20.95 5.04
C LYS A 147 -11.40 21.55 6.38
N ALA A 148 -12.20 22.50 6.88
CA ALA A 148 -11.96 23.12 8.18
C ALA A 148 -11.80 22.07 9.28
N LYS A 149 -10.90 22.33 10.23
CA LYS A 149 -10.75 21.53 11.45
C LYS A 149 -12.10 21.50 12.16
N GLN A 150 -12.75 20.35 12.19
CA GLN A 150 -13.91 20.15 13.06
C GLN A 150 -13.38 20.10 14.49
N GLU A 151 -13.46 21.21 15.22
CA GLU A 151 -13.33 21.18 16.68
C GLU A 151 -14.45 20.31 17.22
N LYS A 152 -14.12 19.08 17.62
CA LYS A 152 -15.04 18.31 18.46
C LYS A 152 -15.20 19.14 19.74
N PRO A 153 -16.43 19.57 20.11
CA PRO A 153 -16.63 20.34 21.32
C PRO A 153 -15.98 19.61 22.49
N ALA A 154 -15.19 20.33 23.28
CA ALA A 154 -14.57 19.79 24.48
C ALA A 154 -15.65 19.04 25.25
N ALA A 155 -15.44 17.72 25.43
CA ALA A 155 -16.28 16.95 26.33
C ALA A 155 -16.25 17.68 27.67
N LYS A 156 -17.42 18.15 28.12
CA LYS A 156 -17.58 18.85 29.40
C LYS A 156 -16.80 18.05 30.46
N PRO A 157 -15.96 18.69 31.29
CA PRO A 157 -15.23 17.97 32.31
C PRO A 157 -16.25 17.23 33.18
N LYS A 158 -16.17 15.89 33.16
CA LYS A 158 -16.91 15.04 34.07
C LYS A 158 -16.52 15.48 35.49
N PRO A 159 -17.47 15.86 36.36
CA PRO A 159 -17.15 16.24 37.73
C PRO A 159 -16.35 15.12 38.40
N ALA A 160 -15.22 15.49 39.01
CA ALA A 160 -14.35 14.59 39.74
C ALA A 160 -15.16 13.91 40.85
N ALA A 161 -15.43 12.62 40.71
CA ALA A 161 -15.92 11.80 41.81
C ALA A 161 -14.75 11.57 42.78
N ALA A 162 -14.98 11.96 44.03
CA ALA A 162 -14.03 11.85 45.13
C ALA A 162 -13.56 10.41 45.36
N ALA A 163 -12.27 10.26 45.66
CA ALA A 163 -11.65 9.02 46.09
C ALA A 163 -12.00 8.67 47.55
N PRO A 164 -11.88 7.39 47.92
CA PRO A 164 -11.27 7.06 49.21
C PRO A 164 -10.03 6.15 49.08
N ALA A 165 -9.11 6.39 50.02
CA ALA A 165 -7.80 5.78 50.24
C ALA A 165 -7.90 4.29 50.65
N ALA A 166 -7.11 3.39 50.04
CA ALA A 166 -5.82 2.85 50.48
C ALA A 166 -5.88 1.55 51.34
N ALA A 167 -5.37 0.45 50.77
CA ALA A 167 -4.71 -0.64 51.50
C ALA A 167 -3.70 -1.34 50.56
N ALA A 168 -2.57 -1.77 51.13
CA ALA A 168 -1.28 -1.89 50.46
C ALA A 168 -0.83 -3.33 50.12
N ALA A 169 0.15 -3.37 49.21
CA ALA A 169 1.28 -4.29 49.08
C ALA A 169 1.10 -5.73 48.52
N GLY A 170 1.77 -5.96 47.37
CA GLY A 170 2.15 -7.28 46.84
C GLY A 170 2.81 -7.15 45.47
N ALA A 171 4.09 -7.51 45.36
CA ALA A 171 4.99 -7.25 44.23
C ALA A 171 4.68 -8.02 42.92
N ALA A 172 5.16 -7.45 41.81
CA ALA A 172 4.99 -7.87 40.41
C ALA A 172 5.61 -9.24 40.05
N PRO A 173 5.28 -9.82 38.87
CA PRO A 173 5.92 -9.34 37.63
C PRO A 173 4.97 -9.08 36.46
N ALA A 174 5.54 -8.38 35.47
CA ALA A 174 4.92 -7.87 34.27
C ALA A 174 4.27 -8.94 33.37
N ALA A 175 3.08 -8.62 32.83
CA ALA A 175 2.58 -9.14 31.57
C ALA A 175 1.48 -8.20 31.05
N ALA A 176 1.63 -7.74 29.81
CA ALA A 176 0.58 -7.03 29.07
C ALA A 176 -0.54 -8.01 28.68
N PRO A 177 -1.79 -7.53 28.61
CA PRO A 177 -2.70 -7.98 27.56
C PRO A 177 -3.33 -6.75 26.87
N ALA A 178 -3.24 -6.67 25.55
CA ALA A 178 -4.08 -7.35 24.57
C ALA A 178 -5.29 -6.49 24.20
N ALA A 179 -5.38 -6.26 22.88
CA ALA A 179 -6.54 -5.75 22.19
C ALA A 179 -7.76 -6.66 22.41
N ALA A 180 -8.93 -6.05 22.39
CA ALA A 180 -10.23 -6.70 22.26
C ALA A 180 -10.73 -6.50 20.81
N PRO A 181 -11.61 -7.38 20.30
CA PRO A 181 -11.44 -8.02 19.00
C PRO A 181 -12.54 -7.67 17.98
N ALA A 182 -12.33 -8.08 16.72
CA ALA A 182 -13.42 -8.35 15.80
C ALA A 182 -13.34 -9.84 15.41
N ALA A 183 -14.22 -10.63 16.02
CA ALA A 183 -14.52 -11.99 15.61
C ALA A 183 -15.29 -11.97 14.28
N GLY A 184 -15.06 -12.97 13.44
CA GLY A 184 -15.80 -13.15 12.20
C GLY A 184 -15.55 -14.52 11.59
N GLY A 185 -16.01 -15.58 12.26
CA GLY A 185 -16.28 -16.85 11.59
C GLY A 185 -17.45 -16.66 10.64
N GLY A 186 -17.22 -16.91 9.36
CA GLY A 186 -18.27 -16.91 8.33
C GLY A 186 -18.65 -18.35 8.00
N SER A 187 -19.92 -18.58 7.67
CA SER A 187 -20.36 -19.82 7.02
C SER A 187 -20.27 -19.67 5.50
N ASP A 188 -19.86 -20.72 4.78
CA ASP A 188 -19.90 -20.76 3.32
C ASP A 188 -21.34 -20.71 2.79
N LEU A 189 -21.47 -20.53 1.47
CA LEU A 189 -22.74 -20.58 0.71
C LEU A 189 -23.55 -21.88 0.93
N ASP A 190 -22.94 -22.92 1.50
CA ASP A 190 -23.55 -24.22 1.83
C ASP A 190 -23.84 -24.44 3.33
N GLY A 191 -23.59 -23.44 4.19
CA GLY A 191 -23.97 -23.48 5.62
C GLY A 191 -22.99 -24.18 6.58
N ASN A 192 -21.79 -24.55 6.13
CA ASN A 192 -20.75 -25.14 6.98
C ASN A 192 -19.88 -24.09 7.66
N THR A 193 -19.33 -24.42 8.84
CA THR A 193 -18.46 -23.55 9.64
C THR A 193 -17.07 -23.45 9.02
N VAL A 194 -16.72 -22.25 8.54
CA VAL A 194 -15.44 -21.98 7.87
C VAL A 194 -14.52 -21.26 8.83
N GLU A 195 -13.38 -21.87 9.13
CA GLU A 195 -12.36 -21.18 9.91
C GLU A 195 -11.47 -20.35 8.98
N SER A 196 -11.34 -19.07 9.29
CA SER A 196 -10.41 -18.14 8.64
C SER A 196 -9.35 -17.76 9.66
N GLY A 197 -8.23 -18.47 9.67
CA GLY A 197 -7.16 -18.25 10.63
C GLY A 197 -6.47 -16.90 10.38
N VAL A 198 -6.66 -15.92 11.27
CA VAL A 198 -5.81 -14.74 11.35
C VAL A 198 -4.75 -14.96 12.43
N GLY A 199 -3.52 -15.18 11.98
CA GLY A 199 -2.27 -14.82 12.68
C GLY A 199 -1.90 -15.56 13.97
N GLY A 200 -0.89 -16.45 13.86
CA GLY A 200 -0.03 -16.84 14.98
C GLY A 200 0.65 -18.19 14.77
N LYS A 201 1.97 -18.22 14.59
CA LYS A 201 2.77 -19.45 14.62
C LYS A 201 2.76 -20.04 16.03
N ALA A 202 1.99 -21.11 16.20
CA ALA A 202 2.19 -22.15 17.19
C ALA A 202 1.31 -23.34 16.78
N SER A 203 1.91 -24.52 16.63
CA SER A 203 1.22 -25.80 16.54
C SER A 203 0.25 -25.90 17.73
N ASN A 204 -1.03 -25.60 17.49
CA ASN A 204 -2.06 -25.68 18.51
C ASN A 204 -2.66 -27.09 18.47
N PRO A 205 -2.55 -27.89 19.55
CA PRO A 205 -3.00 -29.29 19.57
C PRO A 205 -4.52 -29.50 19.44
N ASP A 206 -5.32 -28.42 19.40
CA ASP A 206 -6.78 -28.47 19.28
C ASP A 206 -7.31 -28.22 17.85
N ARG A 207 -6.44 -28.22 16.82
CA ARG A 207 -6.86 -28.06 15.42
C ARG A 207 -7.46 -29.37 14.91
N GLY A 208 -8.78 -29.39 14.71
CA GLY A 208 -9.50 -30.57 14.21
C GLY A 208 -9.03 -31.02 12.81
N ILE A 209 -9.43 -32.23 12.44
CA ILE A 209 -9.02 -32.87 11.17
C ILE A 209 -9.62 -32.12 9.98
N VAL A 210 -8.78 -31.66 9.04
CA VAL A 210 -9.23 -30.94 7.85
C VAL A 210 -9.82 -31.88 6.82
N GLY A 211 -11.10 -31.71 6.49
CA GLY A 211 -11.82 -32.53 5.52
C GLY A 211 -11.83 -31.98 4.10
N LYS A 212 -11.79 -30.67 3.94
CA LYS A 212 -11.89 -30.00 2.64
C LYS A 212 -11.10 -28.70 2.65
N VAL A 213 -10.42 -28.41 1.55
CA VAL A 213 -9.65 -27.16 1.34
C VAL A 213 -10.02 -26.57 -0.02
N TRP A 214 -10.21 -25.25 -0.09
CA TRP A 214 -10.39 -24.52 -1.35
C TRP A 214 -9.78 -23.12 -1.25
N ILE A 215 -9.58 -22.50 -2.42
CA ILE A 215 -8.97 -21.18 -2.55
C ILE A 215 -10.00 -20.25 -3.18
N ILE A 216 -10.28 -19.13 -2.51
CA ILE A 216 -11.15 -18.07 -3.02
C ILE A 216 -10.34 -17.15 -3.95
N PRO A 217 -10.93 -16.57 -5.01
CA PRO A 217 -10.25 -15.56 -5.83
C PRO A 217 -9.69 -14.39 -5.01
N GLY A 218 -8.49 -13.91 -5.37
CA GLY A 218 -7.82 -12.80 -4.69
C GLY A 218 -6.39 -13.11 -4.19
N CYS A 219 -5.78 -14.21 -4.64
CA CYS A 219 -4.40 -14.53 -4.32
C CYS A 219 -3.45 -13.44 -4.88
N ILE A 220 -2.50 -13.00 -4.06
CA ILE A 220 -1.50 -11.98 -4.42
C ILE A 220 -0.14 -12.55 -4.83
N VAL A 221 -0.02 -13.88 -4.98
CA VAL A 221 1.19 -14.57 -5.44
C VAL A 221 2.41 -14.20 -4.57
N CYS A 222 2.31 -14.50 -3.27
CA CYS A 222 3.32 -14.13 -2.26
C CYS A 222 4.12 -15.32 -1.69
N ASP A 223 3.92 -16.52 -2.24
CA ASP A 223 4.58 -17.79 -1.87
C ASP A 223 4.41 -18.27 -0.42
N ALA A 224 3.80 -17.48 0.46
CA ALA A 224 3.65 -17.79 1.89
C ALA A 224 2.97 -19.12 2.20
N CYS A 225 2.01 -19.55 1.36
CA CYS A 225 1.33 -20.84 1.54
C CYS A 225 2.15 -22.03 1.03
N GLU A 226 2.98 -21.84 0.02
CA GLU A 226 3.90 -22.87 -0.49
C GLU A 226 5.10 -23.02 0.44
N ASP A 227 5.64 -21.92 0.97
CA ASP A 227 6.69 -21.95 1.99
C ASP A 227 6.23 -22.64 3.28
N ALA A 228 4.96 -22.44 3.68
CA ALA A 228 4.40 -23.07 4.86
C ALA A 228 4.03 -24.54 4.63
N SER A 229 3.64 -24.92 3.41
CA SER A 229 3.14 -26.25 3.08
C SER A 229 3.36 -26.60 1.61
N PRO A 230 4.60 -26.95 1.23
CA PRO A 230 4.96 -27.22 -0.17
C PRO A 230 4.30 -28.51 -0.69
N ASP A 231 3.91 -29.41 0.21
CA ASP A 231 3.23 -30.65 -0.12
C ASP A 231 1.75 -30.44 -0.49
N VAL A 232 1.14 -29.31 -0.08
CA VAL A 232 -0.29 -29.02 -0.29
C VAL A 232 -0.48 -27.92 -1.33
N PHE A 233 0.31 -26.85 -1.29
CA PHE A 233 0.13 -25.69 -2.15
C PHE A 233 1.27 -25.57 -3.15
N ASN A 234 0.93 -25.08 -4.34
CA ASN A 234 1.85 -24.69 -5.40
C ASN A 234 1.39 -23.33 -5.94
N VAL A 235 2.24 -22.32 -5.86
CA VAL A 235 1.93 -20.98 -6.35
C VAL A 235 2.32 -20.88 -7.82
N THR A 236 1.35 -20.53 -8.67
CA THR A 236 1.59 -20.22 -10.08
C THR A 236 1.72 -18.71 -10.28
N ASP A 237 2.00 -18.29 -11.52
CA ASP A 237 2.08 -16.89 -11.95
C ASP A 237 0.82 -16.04 -11.67
N THR A 238 -0.32 -16.70 -11.43
CA THR A 238 -1.64 -16.05 -11.38
C THR A 238 -2.47 -16.40 -10.14
N THR A 239 -2.21 -17.53 -9.47
CA THR A 239 -2.92 -17.92 -8.24
C THR A 239 -2.17 -19.01 -7.48
N SER A 240 -2.53 -19.25 -6.22
CA SER A 240 -2.18 -20.50 -5.55
C SER A 240 -3.12 -21.62 -6.00
N VAL A 241 -2.57 -22.82 -6.15
CA VAL A 241 -3.29 -24.04 -6.55
C VAL A 241 -3.01 -25.14 -5.53
N ILE A 242 -4.00 -25.96 -5.23
CA ILE A 242 -3.85 -27.12 -4.34
C ILE A 242 -3.31 -28.29 -5.16
N ARG A 243 -2.22 -28.92 -4.70
CA ARG A 243 -1.66 -30.13 -5.30
C ARG A 243 -2.68 -31.26 -5.22
N MET A 244 -3.01 -31.85 -6.35
CA MET A 244 -4.05 -32.88 -6.44
C MET A 244 -3.64 -34.14 -5.65
N GLU A 245 -2.34 -34.39 -5.52
CA GLU A 245 -1.76 -35.49 -4.74
C GLU A 245 -1.98 -35.35 -3.22
N SER A 246 -2.21 -34.13 -2.74
CA SER A 246 -2.44 -33.86 -1.31
C SER A 246 -3.86 -34.18 -0.85
N GLN A 247 -4.84 -34.19 -1.78
CA GLN A 247 -6.27 -34.37 -1.49
C GLN A 247 -6.61 -35.61 -0.64
N PRO A 248 -6.10 -36.82 -0.94
CA PRO A 248 -6.39 -38.00 -0.12
C PRO A 248 -5.70 -38.00 1.25
N ARG A 249 -4.79 -37.04 1.52
CA ARG A 249 -3.96 -36.97 2.73
C ARG A 249 -4.23 -35.74 3.58
N TRP A 250 -5.28 -34.96 3.32
CA TRP A 250 -5.61 -33.77 4.09
C TRP A 250 -5.78 -34.03 5.59
N ASP A 251 -6.28 -35.22 5.96
CA ASP A 251 -6.41 -35.63 7.36
C ASP A 251 -5.05 -35.72 8.08
N ALA A 252 -3.98 -36.09 7.37
CA ALA A 252 -2.63 -36.18 7.91
C ALA A 252 -1.83 -34.87 7.77
N LEU A 253 -2.35 -33.91 7.00
CA LEU A 253 -1.74 -32.62 6.70
C LEU A 253 -2.51 -31.45 7.33
N SER A 254 -3.43 -31.74 8.26
CA SER A 254 -4.32 -30.76 8.89
C SER A 254 -3.58 -29.57 9.51
N ASP A 255 -2.49 -29.86 10.23
CA ASP A 255 -1.67 -28.83 10.89
C ASP A 255 -0.99 -27.92 9.87
N SER A 256 -0.44 -28.52 8.81
CA SER A 256 0.23 -27.79 7.73
C SER A 256 -0.75 -26.89 6.95
N ILE A 257 -1.95 -27.39 6.65
CA ILE A 257 -3.00 -26.62 5.97
C ILE A 257 -3.43 -25.42 6.81
N ALA A 258 -3.62 -25.63 8.12
CA ALA A 258 -4.00 -24.56 9.03
C ALA A 258 -2.88 -23.50 9.19
N ASP A 259 -1.61 -23.92 9.20
CA ASP A 259 -0.47 -23.00 9.22
C ASP A 259 -0.35 -22.21 7.92
N ALA A 260 -0.56 -22.84 6.77
CA ALA A 260 -0.57 -22.17 5.47
C ALA A 260 -1.75 -21.18 5.33
N ALA A 261 -2.92 -21.52 5.86
CA ALA A 261 -4.05 -20.61 5.92
C ALA A 261 -3.77 -19.39 6.82
N ALA A 262 -3.13 -19.60 7.98
CA ALA A 262 -2.75 -18.53 8.89
C ALA A 262 -1.61 -17.64 8.35
N ALA A 263 -0.75 -18.19 7.49
CA ALA A 263 0.31 -17.44 6.81
C ALA A 263 -0.19 -16.59 5.64
N CYS A 264 -1.42 -16.79 5.17
CA CYS A 264 -1.97 -16.11 4.01
C CYS A 264 -2.34 -14.64 4.33
N PRO A 265 -1.63 -13.63 3.79
CA PRO A 265 -1.87 -12.22 4.14
C PRO A 265 -3.23 -11.69 3.68
N VAL A 266 -3.82 -12.34 2.68
CA VAL A 266 -5.12 -11.99 2.08
C VAL A 266 -6.24 -12.97 2.45
N ASN A 267 -5.96 -13.97 3.30
CA ASN A 267 -6.94 -14.95 3.80
C ASN A 267 -7.77 -15.67 2.72
N VAL A 268 -7.16 -15.99 1.57
CA VAL A 268 -7.85 -16.66 0.44
C VAL A 268 -7.96 -18.17 0.60
N ILE A 269 -7.14 -18.78 1.46
CA ILE A 269 -7.16 -20.22 1.74
C ILE A 269 -8.24 -20.48 2.78
N LYS A 270 -9.21 -21.33 2.45
CA LYS A 270 -10.28 -21.77 3.35
C LYS A 270 -10.24 -23.28 3.51
N TYR A 271 -10.61 -23.73 4.69
CA TYR A 271 -10.69 -25.14 5.01
C TYR A 271 -11.87 -25.43 5.93
N GLU A 272 -12.35 -26.66 5.85
CA GLU A 272 -13.42 -27.20 6.68
C GLU A 272 -12.87 -28.31 7.59
N ILE A 273 -13.26 -28.27 8.86
CA ILE A 273 -12.91 -29.29 9.84
C ILE A 273 -13.98 -30.38 9.85
N LYS A 274 -13.58 -31.65 9.70
CA LYS A 274 -14.44 -32.82 9.93
C LYS A 274 -14.85 -32.86 11.40
N LYS A 275 -16.16 -32.90 11.65
CA LYS A 275 -16.73 -33.18 12.97
C LYS A 275 -16.62 -34.66 13.32
#